data_AF-A0A537R9Q8-F1
#
_entry.id   AF-A0A537R9Q8-F1
#
_cell.length_a   1.000
_cell.length_b   1.000
_cell.length_c   1.000
_cell.angle_alpha   90.00
_cell.angle_beta   90.00
_cell.angle_gamma   90.00
#
_symmetry.space_group_name_H-M   'P 1'
#
loop_
_entity.id
_entity.type
_entity.pdbx_description
1 polymer ?
#
loop_
_entity_poly.entity_id
_entity_poly.type
_entity_poly.pdbx_seq_one_letter_code
_entity_poly.pdbx_strand_id
1 'polypeptide(L)'
;MERGHHIDIRNIAYFHHVYDSEQPDMRRLYEQAKIDQWNAATDIDWEQPLDGDGGLIADDLVDIHGTKFWDRLSEAQRVELNRGTTRCCTAM
;
A
#
# COMPACT_ATOMS: atom_id res chain seq x y z
N MET A 1 11.78 15.06 -34.34
CA MET A 1 10.34 14.96 -34.68
C MET A 1 9.71 16.30 -34.41
N GLU A 2 9.68 17.18 -35.40
CA GLU A 2 9.01 18.48 -35.30
C GLU A 2 7.49 18.27 -35.40
N ARG A 3 6.78 18.48 -34.28
CA ARG A 3 5.32 18.55 -34.26
C ARG A 3 4.91 20.02 -34.35
N GLY A 4 4.82 20.54 -35.58
CA GLY A 4 4.20 21.83 -35.85
C GLY A 4 2.77 21.64 -36.35
N HIS A 5 1.81 22.38 -35.79
CA HIS A 5 0.43 22.41 -36.30
C HIS A 5 0.14 23.79 -36.87
N HIS A 6 -0.25 23.85 -38.14
CA HIS A 6 -0.67 25.11 -38.78
C HIS A 6 -2.11 25.43 -38.39
N ILE A 7 -2.36 26.69 -38.00
CA ILE A 7 -3.68 27.18 -37.61
C ILE A 7 -3.96 28.44 -38.44
N ASP A 8 -4.89 28.35 -39.38
CA ASP A 8 -5.30 29.48 -40.23
C ASP A 8 -6.50 30.18 -39.59
N ILE A 9 -6.31 31.42 -39.12
CA ILE A 9 -7.34 32.21 -38.43
C ILE A 9 -7.44 33.62 -39.01
N ARG A 10 -8.68 34.05 -39.28
CA ARG A 10 -9.02 35.38 -39.82
C ARG A 10 -9.45 36.39 -38.74
N ASN A 11 -9.37 36.02 -37.46
CA ASN A 11 -9.78 36.81 -36.29
C ASN A 11 -8.74 36.67 -35.15
N ILE A 12 -8.84 37.51 -34.11
CA ILE A 12 -7.96 37.44 -32.95
C ILE A 12 -8.33 36.23 -32.08
N ALA A 13 -7.40 35.27 -31.97
CA ALA A 13 -7.50 34.14 -31.05
C ALA A 13 -6.54 34.33 -29.87
N TYR A 14 -7.08 34.28 -28.65
CA TYR A 14 -6.29 34.23 -27.42
C TYR A 14 -6.23 32.79 -26.94
N PHE A 15 -5.06 32.18 -27.08
CA PHE A 15 -4.80 30.86 -26.54
C PHE A 15 -4.13 31.00 -25.18
N HIS A 16 -4.84 30.60 -24.12
CA HIS A 16 -4.28 30.54 -22.78
C HIS A 16 -3.95 29.10 -22.43
N HIS A 17 -2.67 28.77 -22.44
CA HIS A 17 -2.19 27.43 -22.15
C HIS A 17 -1.72 27.38 -20.69
N VAL A 18 -2.55 26.83 -19.81
CA VAL A 18 -2.17 26.59 -18.41
C VAL A 18 -1.74 25.13 -18.31
N TYR A 19 -0.43 24.91 -18.23
CA TYR A 19 0.16 23.58 -18.02
C TYR A 19 0.52 23.34 -16.55
N ASP A 20 0.20 24.28 -15.67
CA ASP A 20 0.40 24.12 -14.24
C ASP A 20 -0.63 23.11 -13.71
N SER A 21 -0.19 22.17 -12.87
CA SER A 21 -1.12 21.20 -12.29
C SER A 21 -2.05 21.95 -11.34
N GLU A 22 -3.34 22.03 -11.66
CA GLU A 22 -4.36 22.73 -10.86
C GLU A 22 -4.50 22.19 -9.41
N GLN A 23 -3.76 21.12 -9.07
CA GLN A 23 -3.76 20.46 -7.77
C GLN A 23 -2.34 20.28 -7.24
N PRO A 24 -1.73 21.34 -6.66
CA PRO A 24 -0.40 21.28 -6.06
C PRO A 24 -0.30 20.22 -4.95
N ASP A 25 -1.40 19.95 -4.24
CA ASP A 25 -1.45 18.93 -3.19
C ASP A 25 -1.27 17.51 -3.74
N MET A 26 -1.88 17.19 -4.88
CA MET A 26 -1.73 15.89 -5.53
C MET A 26 -0.29 15.67 -6.01
N ARG A 27 0.34 16.73 -6.53
CA ARG A 27 1.76 16.68 -6.91
C ARG A 27 2.67 16.49 -5.70
N ARG A 28 2.37 17.16 -4.59
CA ARG A 28 3.10 16.98 -3.33
C ARG A 28 2.99 15.54 -2.82
N LEU A 29 1.78 14.98 -2.83
CA LEU A 29 1.54 13.58 -2.45
C LEU A 29 2.29 12.61 -3.36
N TYR A 30 2.33 12.86 -4.68
CA TYR A 30 3.06 12.03 -5.62
C TYR A 30 4.58 12.05 -5.38
N GLU A 31 5.17 13.24 -5.18
CA GLU A 31 6.60 13.34 -4.89
C GLU A 31 6.96 12.71 -3.54
N GLN A 32 6.09 12.83 -2.53
CA GLN A 32 6.28 12.17 -1.25
C GLN A 32 6.18 10.65 -1.37
N ALA A 33 5.17 10.14 -2.10
CA ALA A 33 4.98 8.71 -2.31
C ALA A 33 6.16 8.04 -3.02
N LYS A 34 6.85 8.74 -3.93
CA LYS A 34 8.06 8.24 -4.58
C LYS A 34 9.22 8.05 -3.59
N ILE A 35 9.35 8.95 -2.63
CA ILE A 35 10.40 8.89 -1.61
C ILE A 35 10.08 7.78 -0.60
N ASP A 36 8.81 7.68 -0.22
CA ASP A 36 8.33 6.72 0.78
C ASP A 36 8.00 5.36 0.18
N GLN A 37 8.34 5.14 -1.10
CA GLN A 37 8.11 3.86 -1.75
C GLN A 37 9.08 2.82 -1.17
N TRP A 38 8.50 1.74 -0.67
CA TRP A 38 9.24 0.65 -0.07
C TRP A 38 10.20 -0.03 -1.06
N ASN A 39 11.42 -0.29 -0.60
CA ASN A 39 12.44 -1.06 -1.28
C ASN A 39 12.79 -2.31 -0.47
N ALA A 40 12.23 -3.45 -0.88
CA ALA A 40 12.45 -4.74 -0.22
C ALA A 40 13.93 -5.14 -0.10
N ALA A 41 14.82 -4.66 -0.98
CA ALA A 41 16.25 -5.00 -0.91
C ALA A 41 17.01 -4.26 0.20
N THR A 42 16.48 -3.13 0.69
CA THR A 42 17.15 -2.27 1.68
C THR A 42 16.37 -2.10 2.97
N ASP A 43 15.05 -2.15 2.89
CA ASP A 43 14.17 -1.80 4.01
C ASP A 43 13.83 -3.00 4.89
N ILE A 44 14.10 -4.23 4.41
CA ILE A 44 14.01 -5.45 5.22
C ILE A 44 15.42 -5.97 5.48
N ASP A 45 15.71 -6.21 6.76
CA ASP A 45 16.84 -7.03 7.17
C ASP A 45 16.52 -8.52 6.96
N TRP A 46 16.92 -9.04 5.80
CA TRP A 46 16.72 -10.45 5.46
C TRP A 46 17.64 -11.41 6.22
N GLU A 47 18.69 -10.92 6.88
CA GLU A 47 19.61 -11.74 7.67
C GLU A 47 19.04 -12.05 9.05
N GLN A 48 18.03 -11.28 9.49
CA GLN A 48 17.36 -11.51 10.76
C GLN A 48 16.69 -12.90 10.79
N PRO A 49 17.00 -13.76 11.78
CA PRO A 49 16.34 -15.04 11.92
C PRO A 49 14.86 -14.84 12.29
N LEU A 50 13.99 -15.58 11.61
CA LEU A 50 12.57 -15.64 11.95
C LEU A 50 12.40 -16.48 13.22
N ASP A 51 11.83 -15.90 14.27
CA ASP A 51 11.50 -16.60 15.51
C ASP A 51 10.33 -17.57 15.29
N GLY A 52 10.67 -18.79 14.87
CA GLY A 52 9.83 -19.99 14.98
C GLY A 52 8.51 -20.01 14.19
N ASP A 53 7.79 -21.12 14.36
CA ASP A 53 6.50 -21.41 13.73
C ASP A 53 5.36 -20.77 14.58
N GLY A 54 5.43 -19.46 14.82
CA GLY A 54 4.43 -18.70 15.58
C GLY A 54 3.22 -18.21 14.77
N GLY A 55 2.40 -17.37 15.38
CA GLY A 55 1.37 -16.58 14.69
C GLY A 55 2.00 -15.52 13.80
N LEU A 56 1.33 -15.16 12.70
CA LEU A 56 1.82 -14.20 11.69
C LEU A 56 1.33 -12.77 11.96
N ILE A 57 0.22 -12.63 12.67
CA ILE A 57 -0.38 -11.35 13.04
C ILE A 57 -0.55 -11.28 14.56
N ALA A 58 -0.79 -10.08 15.10
CA ALA A 58 -1.14 -9.94 16.51
C ALA A 58 -2.45 -10.70 16.83
N ASP A 59 -2.52 -11.34 17.99
CA ASP A 59 -3.70 -12.12 18.39
C ASP A 59 -4.99 -11.27 18.45
N ASP A 60 -4.89 -9.98 18.77
CA ASP A 60 -6.03 -9.04 18.74
C ASP A 60 -6.66 -8.86 17.35
N LEU A 61 -5.96 -9.24 16.28
CA LEU A 61 -6.46 -9.22 14.91
C LEU A 61 -7.21 -10.51 14.53
N VAL A 62 -7.25 -11.50 15.43
CA VAL A 62 -8.04 -12.73 15.25
C VAL A 62 -9.44 -12.51 15.79
N ASP A 63 -10.47 -12.73 14.97
CA ASP A 63 -11.87 -12.36 15.26
C ASP A 63 -12.41 -12.81 16.62
N ILE A 64 -12.01 -13.98 17.12
CA ILE A 64 -12.52 -14.55 18.37
C ILE A 64 -11.67 -14.17 19.59
N HIS A 65 -10.61 -13.38 19.42
CA HIS A 65 -9.72 -12.95 20.50
C HIS A 65 -10.51 -12.24 21.62
N GLY A 66 -10.10 -12.47 22.88
CA GLY A 66 -10.77 -11.92 24.05
C GLY A 66 -12.13 -12.55 24.39
N THR A 67 -12.61 -13.53 23.62
CA THR A 67 -13.83 -14.28 23.95
C THR A 67 -13.53 -15.52 24.78
N LYS A 68 -14.54 -16.02 25.50
CA LYS A 68 -14.46 -17.32 26.20
C LYS A 68 -14.10 -18.51 25.29
N PHE A 69 -14.22 -18.38 23.97
CA PHE A 69 -13.85 -19.44 23.03
C PHE A 69 -12.34 -19.46 22.80
N TRP A 70 -11.72 -18.28 22.76
CA TRP A 70 -10.27 -18.13 22.69
C TRP A 70 -9.54 -18.74 23.89
N ASP A 71 -10.07 -18.50 25.10
CA ASP A 71 -9.49 -19.02 26.34
C ASP A 71 -9.46 -20.55 26.39
N ARG A 72 -10.34 -21.21 25.62
CA ARG A 72 -10.41 -22.68 25.53
C ARG A 72 -9.43 -23.28 24.52
N LEU A 73 -8.84 -22.46 23.65
CA LEU A 73 -7.87 -22.92 22.66
C LEU A 73 -6.50 -23.11 23.30
N SER A 74 -5.82 -24.20 22.94
CA SER A 74 -4.40 -24.37 23.23
C SER A 74 -3.55 -23.39 22.42
N GLU A 75 -2.30 -23.21 22.82
CA GLU A 75 -1.36 -22.34 22.10
C GLU A 75 -1.19 -22.74 20.62
N ALA A 76 -1.06 -24.05 20.35
CA ALA A 76 -0.98 -24.56 18.98
C ALA A 76 -2.25 -24.26 18.15
N GLN A 77 -3.44 -24.31 18.77
CA GLN A 77 -4.69 -23.98 18.09
C GLN A 77 -4.83 -22.48 17.81
N ARG A 78 -4.31 -21.63 18.70
CA ARG A 78 -4.27 -20.18 18.49
C ARG A 78 -3.36 -19.83 17.32
N VAL A 79 -2.18 -20.45 17.24
CA VAL A 79 -1.25 -20.29 16.11
C VAL A 79 -1.88 -20.73 14.79
N GLU A 80 -2.52 -21.90 14.75
CA GLU A 80 -3.18 -22.39 13.53
C GLU A 80 -4.33 -21.47 13.10
N LEU A 81 -5.14 -21.00 14.05
CA LEU A 81 -6.22 -20.06 13.75
C LEU A 81 -5.70 -18.73 13.20
N ASN A 82 -4.66 -18.18 13.83
CA ASN A 82 -3.99 -16.95 13.40
C ASN A 82 -3.47 -17.05 11.94
N ARG A 83 -2.89 -18.19 11.58
CA ARG A 83 -2.48 -18.47 10.19
C ARG A 83 -3.67 -18.58 9.24
N GLY A 84 -4.74 -19.23 9.67
CA GLY A 84 -5.99 -19.32 8.91
C GLY A 84 -6.58 -17.94 8.59
N THR A 85 -6.64 -17.07 9.60
CA THR A 85 -7.08 -15.66 9.46
C THR A 85 -6.19 -14.92 8.47
N THR A 86 -4.86 -15.02 8.62
CA THR A 86 -3.90 -14.34 7.73
C THR A 86 -4.07 -14.79 6.26
N ARG A 87 -4.24 -16.09 6.01
CA ARG A 87 -4.44 -16.62 4.65
C ARG A 87 -5.70 -16.10 3.96
N CYS A 88 -6.78 -15.89 4.72
CA CYS A 88 -8.02 -15.34 4.17
C CYS A 88 -7.82 -13.90 3.68
N CYS A 89 -7.05 -13.09 4.40
CA CYS A 89 -6.73 -11.71 4.01
C CYS A 89 -5.78 -11.63 2.80
N THR A 90 -4.88 -12.59 2.60
CA THR A 90 -3.97 -12.60 1.43
C THR A 90 -4.65 -13.07 0.14
N ALA A 91 -5.83 -13.71 0.22
CA ALA A 91 -6.54 -14.26 -0.94
C ALA A 91 -7.58 -13.30 -1.56
N MET A 92 -7.67 -12.06 -1.06
CA MET A 92 -8.61 -11.03 -1.50
C MET A 92 -7.90 -9.92 -2.24
#